data_AF-S4NYY2-F1
#
_entry.id   AF-S4NYY2-F1
#
_cell.length_a   1.000
_cell.length_b   1.000
_cell.length_c   1.000
_cell.angle_alpha   90.00
_cell.angle_beta   90.00
_cell.angle_gamma   90.00
#
_symmetry.space_group_name_H-M   'P 1'
#
loop_
_entity.id
_entity.type
_entity.pdbx_description
1 polymer ?
#
loop_
_entity_poly.entity_id
_entity_poly.type
_entity_poly.pdbx_seq_one_letter_code
_entity_poly.pdbx_strand_id
1 'polypeptide(L)' 'NNDPEGLFEDNRYSLFAVVNHLGSLDAGHYTAYVRQMKGSWFKCDDHMITRASLREVLDSEGYLLFY' A
#
# COMPACT_ATOMS: atom_id res chain seq x y z
N ASN A 1 -10.84 -38.89 17.67
CA ASN A 1 -11.95 -38.12 18.29
C ASN A 1 -11.34 -36.98 19.08
N ASN A 2 -11.22 -35.73 18.65
CA ASN A 2 -11.70 -34.98 17.49
C ASN A 2 -10.66 -33.87 17.26
N ASP A 3 -9.94 -33.89 16.14
CA ASP A 3 -9.22 -32.70 15.66
C ASP A 3 -10.15 -31.99 14.67
N PRO A 4 -10.50 -30.71 14.87
CA PRO A 4 -10.97 -29.92 13.76
C PRO A 4 -9.72 -29.46 13.01
N GLU A 5 -9.35 -30.19 11.95
CA GLU A 5 -8.48 -29.69 10.88
C GLU A 5 -9.20 -28.57 10.13
N GLY A 6 -9.44 -27.45 10.81
CA GLY A 6 -9.81 -26.19 10.19
C GLY A 6 -8.52 -25.47 9.83
N LEU A 7 -8.13 -25.56 8.56
CA LEU A 7 -7.16 -24.68 7.93
C LEU A 7 -7.66 -23.23 8.05
N PHE A 8 -7.47 -22.61 9.21
CA PHE A 8 -7.27 -21.16 9.22
C PHE A 8 -5.90 -20.96 8.61
N GLU A 9 -5.82 -20.98 7.27
CA GLU A 9 -4.79 -20.21 6.61
C GLU A 9 -4.88 -18.82 7.22
N ASP A 10 -3.84 -18.43 7.94
CA ASP A 10 -3.71 -17.14 8.59
C ASP A 10 -3.88 -16.10 7.47
N ASN A 11 -5.09 -15.55 7.30
CA ASN A 11 -5.53 -14.66 6.22
C ASN A 11 -4.85 -13.29 6.33
N ARG A 12 -3.52 -13.32 6.41
CA ARG A 12 -2.62 -12.20 6.68
C ARG A 12 -2.11 -11.66 5.36
N TYR A 13 -2.66 -10.52 5.00
CA TYR A 13 -2.18 -9.74 3.89
C TYR A 13 -1.19 -8.68 4.37
N SER A 14 -0.28 -8.27 3.50
CA SER A 14 0.81 -7.34 3.85
C SER A 14 0.88 -6.24 2.82
N LEU A 15 0.40 -5.06 3.21
CA LEU A 15 0.39 -3.88 2.36
C LEU A 15 1.77 -3.67 1.69
N PHE A 16 1.75 -3.63 0.37
CA PHE A 16 2.95 -3.45 -0.45
C PHE A 16 2.81 -2.30 -1.46
N ALA A 17 1.60 -1.81 -1.73
CA ALA A 17 1.42 -0.56 -2.46
C ALA A 17 0.16 0.20 -2.04
N VAL A 18 0.24 1.53 -2.11
CA VAL A 18 -0.88 2.46 -1.90
C VAL A 18 -0.90 3.43 -3.07
N VAL A 19 -2.04 3.60 -3.72
CA VAL A 19 -2.24 4.62 -4.74
C VAL A 19 -3.09 5.73 -4.13
N ASN A 20 -2.64 6.95 -4.27
CA ASN A 20 -3.29 8.15 -3.79
C ASN A 20 -3.82 8.95 -4.97
N HIS A 21 -4.91 9.65 -4.75
CA HIS A 21 -5.49 10.57 -5.70
C HIS A 21 -5.60 11.95 -5.06
N LEU A 22 -4.89 12.94 -5.60
CA LEU A 22 -4.95 14.32 -5.15
C LEU A 22 -5.73 15.15 -6.17
N GLY A 23 -6.92 15.61 -5.80
CA GLY A 23 -7.71 16.49 -6.65
C GLY A 23 -9.21 16.29 -6.48
N SER A 24 -9.95 16.77 -7.46
CA SER A 24 -11.40 16.66 -7.58
C SER A 24 -11.81 15.38 -8.31
N LEU A 25 -13.09 15.03 -8.28
CA LEU A 25 -13.61 13.85 -8.99
C LEU A 25 -13.36 13.87 -10.51
N ASP A 26 -13.32 15.05 -11.12
CA ASP A 26 -13.17 15.20 -12.58
C ASP A 26 -11.72 15.49 -13.02
N ALA A 27 -10.84 15.81 -12.08
CA ALA A 27 -9.45 16.14 -12.34
C ALA A 27 -8.60 16.01 -11.07
N GLY A 28 -7.47 15.34 -11.19
CA GLY A 28 -6.50 15.20 -10.11
C GLY A 28 -5.20 14.56 -10.58
N HIS A 29 -4.36 14.24 -9.62
CA HIS A 29 -3.05 13.65 -9.82
C HIS A 29 -2.92 12.36 -9.02
N TYR A 30 -2.43 11.30 -9.66
CA TYR A 30 -2.22 10.03 -9.01
C TYR A 30 -0.75 9.89 -8.62
N THR A 31 -0.52 9.52 -7.36
CA THR A 31 0.81 9.14 -6.87
C THR A 31 0.72 7.77 -6.23
N ALA A 32 1.86 7.09 -6.11
CA ALA A 32 1.90 5.75 -5.52
C ALA A 32 3.01 5.61 -4.49
N TYR A 33 2.72 4.98 -3.37
CA TYR A 33 3.72 4.43 -2.47
C TYR A 33 3.92 2.95 -2.75
N VAL A 34 5.16 2.51 -2.90
CA VAL A 34 5.50 1.10 -3.18
C VAL A 34 6.55 0.61 -2.18
N ARG A 35 6.34 -0.59 -1.66
CA ARG A 35 7.27 -1.28 -0.76
C ARG A 35 8.25 -2.11 -1.58
N GLN A 36 9.53 -1.77 -1.48
CA GLN A 36 10.62 -2.55 -2.05
C GLN A 36 11.03 -3.70 -1.12
N MET A 37 11.89 -4.59 -1.62
CA MET A 37 12.60 -5.59 -0.83
C MET A 37 13.21 -4.98 0.43
N LYS A 38 13.12 -5.72 1.55
CA LYS A 38 13.56 -5.29 2.90
C LYS A 38 12.71 -4.18 3.55
N GLY A 39 11.51 -3.90 3.05
CA GLY A 39 10.55 -3.02 3.73
C GLY A 39 10.79 -1.52 3.57
N SER A 40 11.67 -1.14 2.64
CA SER A 40 11.85 0.28 2.29
C SER A 40 10.69 0.76 1.43
N TRP A 41 10.16 1.95 1.73
CA TRP A 41 9.07 2.56 0.98
C TRP A 41 9.59 3.66 0.07
N PHE A 42 8.94 3.79 -1.08
CA PHE A 42 9.23 4.81 -2.06
C PHE A 42 7.93 5.47 -2.51
N LYS A 43 7.97 6.78 -2.72
CA LYS A 43 6.91 7.55 -3.37
C LYS A 43 7.28 7.70 -4.85
N CYS A 44 6.36 7.30 -5.72
CA CYS A 44 6.41 7.47 -7.15
C CYS A 44 5.44 8.59 -7.54
N ASP A 45 5.99 9.68 -8.04
CA ASP A 45 5.29 10.87 -8.50
C ASP A 45 5.72 11.13 -9.95
N ASP A 46 5.02 10.51 -10.90
CA ASP A 46 5.40 10.39 -12.31
C ASP A 46 6.85 9.90 -12.51
N HIS A 47 7.74 10.81 -12.88
CA HIS A 47 9.15 10.56 -13.14
C HIS A 47 10.02 10.69 -11.89
N MET A 48 9.49 11.27 -10.82
CA MET A 48 10.18 11.52 -9.56
C MET A 48 9.96 10.35 -8.60
N ILE A 49 11.04 9.65 -8.25
CA ILE A 49 11.01 8.56 -7.27
C ILE A 49 11.80 9.00 -6.05
N THR A 50 11.15 9.08 -4.90
CA THR A 50 11.76 9.48 -3.62
C THR A 50 11.55 8.42 -2.55
N ARG A 51 12.41 8.41 -1.53
CA ARG A 51 12.21 7.53 -0.38
C ARG A 51 11.08 8.07 0.47
N ALA A 52 10.25 7.17 0.99
CA ALA A 52 9.18 7.48 1.92
C ALA A 52 9.36 6.67 3.21
N SER A 53 8.91 7.24 4.32
CA SER A 53 8.76 6.53 5.58
C SER A 53 7.44 5.76 5.61
N LEU A 54 7.37 4.68 6.39
CA LEU A 54 6.12 3.96 6.60
C LEU A 54 5.01 4.88 7.14
N ARG A 55 5.36 5.87 7.97
CA ARG A 55 4.41 6.84 8.50
C ARG A 55 3.75 7.65 7.39
N GLU A 56 4.53 8.16 6.44
CA GLU A 56 3.98 8.90 5.29
C GLU A 56 3.04 8.04 4.44
N VAL A 57 3.33 6.75 4.30
CA VAL A 57 2.46 5.81 3.57
C VAL A 57 1.13 5.61 4.31
N LEU A 58 1.18 5.42 5.62
CA LEU A 58 -0.01 5.18 6.46
C LEU A 58 -0.87 6.43 6.65
N ASP A 59 -0.26 7.62 6.70
CA ASP A 59 -0.93 8.91 6.82
C ASP A 59 -1.51 9.40 5.46
N SER A 60 -1.25 8.68 4.36
CA SER A 60 -1.68 9.08 3.02
C SER A 60 -3.17 8.76 2.76
N GLU A 61 -3.82 9.56 1.92
CA GLU A 61 -5.21 9.32 1.48
C GLU A 61 -5.25 8.18 0.45
N GLY A 62 -5.22 6.94 0.95
CA GLY A 62 -5.18 5.73 0.14
C GLY A 62 -6.48 5.53 -0.65
N TYR A 63 -6.42 5.73 -1.96
CA TYR A 63 -7.53 5.50 -2.88
C TYR A 63 -7.61 4.04 -3.29
N LEU A 64 -6.48 3.41 -3.62
CA LEU A 64 -6.37 1.96 -3.84
C LEU A 64 -5.27 1.38 -2.94
N LEU A 65 -5.54 0.23 -2.34
CA LEU A 65 -4.64 -0.44 -1.42
C LEU A 65 -4.36 -1.85 -1.95
N PHE A 66 -3.08 -2.20 -2.07
CA PHE A 66 -2.63 -3.52 -2.53
C PHE A 66 -1.92 -4.23 -1.39
N TYR A 67 -2.45 -5.39 -0.99
CA TYR A 67 -1.94 -6.19 0.13
C TYR A 67 -1.51 -7.60 -0.28
#